data_AF-A0A072PML8-F1
#
_entry.id   AF-A0A072PML8-F1
#
_cell.length_a   1.000
_cell.length_b   1.000
_cell.length_c   1.000
_cell.angle_alpha   90.00
_cell.angle_beta   90.00
_cell.angle_gamma   90.00
#
_symmetry.space_group_name_H-M   'P 1'
#
loop_
_entity.id
_entity.type
_entity.pdbx_description
1 polymer ?
#
loop_
_entity_poly.entity_id
_entity_poly.type
_entity_poly.pdbx_seq_one_letter_code
_entity_poly.pdbx_strand_id
1 'polypeptide(L)'
;MVFGCSTFAILAYRFGLKPMLIIGTLGYAPYSAALYVNNRYGTEWFVLFGATTCGIAASALWATKGAIAHGYPAVNDRGIYTGIWLVLRELGQLIGASIQLSLNHRSAQTGKVGYNTYLVLIGLQYLGFPLALLISPPGKAIRSDGTRVPDPMKAKLVTDLLRDCHDIVTRLAIRQ
;
A
#
# COMPACT_ATOMS: atom_id res chain seq x y z
N MET A 1 0.94 0.99 -11.54
CA MET A 1 1.53 1.43 -10.25
C MET A 1 2.20 2.81 -10.35
N VAL A 2 3.14 3.05 -11.26
CA VAL A 2 3.85 4.36 -11.36
C VAL A 2 2.88 5.55 -11.52
N PHE A 3 2.03 5.53 -12.55
CA PHE A 3 1.05 6.59 -12.78
C PHE A 3 -0.04 6.70 -11.70
N GLY A 4 -0.43 5.58 -11.09
CA GLY A 4 -1.44 5.54 -10.03
C GLY A 4 -0.94 6.08 -8.70
N CYS A 5 0.35 5.93 -8.40
CA CYS A 5 0.94 6.41 -7.15
C CYS A 5 0.95 7.96 -7.11
N SER A 6 1.27 8.60 -8.23
CA SER A 6 1.28 10.06 -8.36
C SER A 6 -0.10 10.68 -8.18
N THR A 7 -1.15 10.08 -8.76
CA THR A 7 -2.52 10.58 -8.65
C THR A 7 -3.13 10.30 -7.26
N PHE A 8 -2.85 9.13 -6.68
CA PHE A 8 -3.32 8.82 -5.33
C PHE A 8 -2.58 9.60 -4.23
N ALA A 9 -1.34 10.03 -4.44
CA ALA A 9 -0.66 10.93 -3.52
C ALA A 9 -1.38 12.30 -3.42
N ILE A 10 -1.84 12.83 -4.55
CA ILE A 10 -2.64 14.06 -4.62
C ILE A 10 -4.02 13.85 -3.99
N LEU A 11 -4.64 12.68 -4.22
CA LEU A 11 -5.95 12.36 -3.65
C LEU A 11 -5.88 12.14 -2.13
N ALA A 12 -4.80 11.52 -1.65
CA ALA A 12 -4.54 11.33 -0.23
C ALA A 12 -4.44 12.68 0.48
N TYR A 13 -3.79 13.68 -0.13
CA TYR A 13 -3.71 15.05 0.41
C TYR A 13 -5.09 15.67 0.67
N ARG A 14 -6.08 15.40 -0.19
CA ARG A 14 -7.45 15.93 -0.05
C ARG A 14 -8.30 15.18 0.99
N PHE A 15 -8.15 13.85 1.08
CA PHE A 15 -9.04 13.00 1.87
C PHE A 15 -8.44 12.46 3.18
N GLY A 16 -7.13 12.56 3.39
CA GLY A 16 -6.46 12.04 4.58
C GLY A 16 -5.89 10.62 4.38
N LEU A 17 -4.91 10.25 5.22
CA LEU A 17 -4.20 8.98 5.14
C LEU A 17 -5.09 7.77 5.52
N LYS A 18 -6.05 7.97 6.43
CA LYS A 18 -6.95 6.91 6.92
C LYS A 18 -7.88 6.33 5.85
N PRO A 19 -8.71 7.12 5.14
CA PRO A 19 -9.60 6.57 4.12
C PRO A 19 -8.83 5.94 2.96
N MET A 20 -7.65 6.47 2.61
CA MET A 20 -6.78 5.85 1.60
C MET A 20 -6.24 4.49 2.02
N LEU A 21 -5.94 4.31 3.31
CA LEU A 21 -5.53 3.00 3.84
C LEU A 21 -6.68 1.99 3.78
N ILE A 22 -7.91 2.40 4.10
CA ILE A 22 -9.12 1.56 4.08
C ILE A 22 -9.51 1.19 2.65
N ILE A 23 -9.51 2.14 1.72
CA ILE A 23 -9.75 1.90 0.29
C ILE A 23 -8.66 0.96 -0.26
N GLY A 24 -7.41 1.20 0.15
CA GLY A 24 -6.26 0.39 -0.21
C GLY A 24 -6.37 -1.07 0.25
N THR A 25 -6.93 -1.35 1.43
CA THR A 25 -7.14 -2.73 1.89
C THR A 25 -8.40 -3.37 1.32
N LEU A 26 -9.47 -2.61 1.12
CA LEU A 26 -10.72 -3.11 0.52
C LEU A 26 -10.53 -3.57 -0.93
N GLY A 27 -9.73 -2.86 -1.73
CA GLY A 27 -9.54 -3.22 -3.14
C GLY A 27 -8.72 -4.49 -3.40
N TYR A 28 -8.12 -5.10 -2.38
CA TYR A 28 -7.54 -6.45 -2.49
C TYR A 28 -8.61 -7.56 -2.41
N ALA A 29 -9.75 -7.32 -1.75
CA ALA A 29 -10.80 -8.32 -1.57
C ALA A 29 -11.43 -8.81 -2.91
N PRO A 30 -11.72 -7.94 -3.90
CA PRO A 30 -12.23 -8.37 -5.20
C PRO A 30 -11.24 -9.26 -5.97
N TYR A 31 -9.94 -9.01 -5.86
CA TYR A 31 -8.92 -9.80 -6.53
C TYR A 31 -8.81 -11.21 -5.94
N SER A 32 -8.82 -11.31 -4.61
CA SER A 32 -8.88 -12.58 -3.88
C SER A 32 -10.13 -13.39 -4.24
N ALA A 33 -11.31 -12.74 -4.26
CA ALA A 33 -12.54 -13.38 -4.70
C ALA A 33 -12.48 -13.83 -6.17
N ALA A 34 -11.82 -13.05 -7.02
CA ALA A 34 -11.68 -13.36 -8.44
C ALA A 34 -10.82 -14.59 -8.72
N LEU A 35 -9.71 -14.75 -8.00
CA LEU A 35 -8.87 -15.94 -8.09
C LEU A 35 -9.60 -17.21 -7.68
N TYR A 36 -10.45 -17.12 -6.65
CA TYR A 36 -11.30 -18.23 -6.22
C TYR A 36 -12.34 -18.61 -7.27
N VAL A 37 -13.08 -17.62 -7.79
CA VAL A 37 -14.12 -17.84 -8.83
C VAL A 37 -13.49 -18.38 -10.11
N ASN A 38 -12.31 -17.91 -10.49
CA ASN A 38 -11.59 -18.43 -11.64
C ASN A 38 -11.21 -19.91 -11.48
N ASN A 39 -10.71 -20.30 -10.30
CA ASN A 39 -10.36 -21.71 -10.05
C ASN A 39 -11.60 -22.64 -10.00
N ARG A 40 -12.76 -22.13 -9.57
CA ARG A 40 -13.99 -22.93 -9.44
C ARG A 40 -14.84 -22.97 -10.72
N TYR A 41 -14.98 -21.84 -11.40
CA TYR A 41 -15.92 -21.65 -12.52
C TYR A 41 -15.23 -21.30 -13.85
N GLY A 42 -13.91 -21.09 -13.85
CA GLY A 42 -13.15 -20.75 -15.06
C GLY A 42 -13.38 -19.32 -15.57
N THR A 43 -14.04 -18.45 -14.79
CA THR A 43 -14.38 -17.10 -15.25
C THR A 43 -13.15 -16.18 -15.23
N GLU A 44 -12.70 -15.74 -16.41
CA GLU A 44 -11.49 -14.89 -16.56
C GLU A 44 -11.78 -13.39 -16.41
N TRP A 45 -12.95 -12.92 -16.85
CA TRP A 45 -13.33 -11.51 -16.79
C TRP A 45 -13.29 -10.92 -15.37
N PHE A 46 -13.68 -11.72 -14.38
CA PHE A 46 -13.65 -11.27 -12.99
C PHE A 46 -12.22 -11.13 -12.46
N VAL A 47 -11.25 -11.88 -12.98
CA VAL A 47 -9.82 -11.74 -12.64
C VAL A 47 -9.25 -10.44 -13.20
N LEU A 48 -9.61 -10.08 -14.44
CA LEU A 48 -9.22 -8.80 -15.04
C LEU A 48 -9.77 -7.60 -14.24
N PHE A 49 -11.03 -7.69 -13.83
CA PHE A 49 -11.65 -6.69 -12.95
C PHE A 49 -10.96 -6.64 -11.58
N GLY A 50 -10.74 -7.79 -10.95
CA GLY A 50 -10.04 -7.87 -9.66
C GLY A 50 -8.61 -7.31 -9.74
N ALA A 51 -7.87 -7.60 -10.82
CA ALA A 51 -6.51 -7.14 -11.03
C ALA A 51 -6.43 -5.62 -11.20
N THR A 52 -7.39 -5.03 -11.92
CA THR A 52 -7.46 -3.57 -12.09
C THR A 52 -7.81 -2.87 -10.78
N THR A 53 -8.81 -3.36 -10.03
CA THR A 53 -9.14 -2.81 -8.71
C THR A 53 -8.01 -2.97 -7.70
N CYS A 54 -7.29 -4.10 -7.74
CA CYS A 54 -6.11 -4.36 -6.92
C CYS A 54 -4.98 -3.39 -7.26
N GLY A 55 -4.72 -3.14 -8.55
CA GLY A 55 -3.69 -2.19 -8.98
C GLY A 55 -3.94 -0.76 -8.49
N ILE A 56 -5.21 -0.33 -8.49
CA ILE A 56 -5.64 0.97 -7.96
C ILE A 56 -5.43 1.02 -6.44
N ALA A 57 -5.90 0.00 -5.73
CA ALA A 57 -5.81 -0.08 -4.27
C ALA A 57 -4.37 -0.20 -3.77
N ALA A 58 -3.54 -0.97 -4.48
CA ALA A 58 -2.11 -1.06 -4.23
C ALA A 58 -1.47 0.33 -4.37
N SER A 59 -1.77 1.08 -5.43
CA SER A 59 -1.21 2.42 -5.62
C SER A 59 -1.55 3.36 -4.45
N ALA A 60 -2.79 3.31 -3.95
CA ALA A 60 -3.22 4.07 -2.77
C ALA A 60 -2.49 3.65 -1.49
N LEU A 61 -2.38 2.35 -1.26
CA LEU A 61 -1.77 1.77 -0.05
C LEU A 61 -0.26 2.02 -0.01
N TRP A 62 0.44 1.87 -1.13
CA TRP A 62 1.87 2.10 -1.24
C TRP A 62 2.23 3.58 -1.11
N ALA A 63 1.47 4.49 -1.72
CA ALA A 63 1.65 5.94 -1.54
C ALA A 63 1.50 6.35 -0.06
N THR A 64 0.44 5.85 0.58
CA THR A 64 0.13 6.14 1.99
C THR A 64 1.20 5.55 2.93
N LYS A 65 1.63 4.31 2.72
CA LYS A 65 2.70 3.67 3.51
C LYS A 65 4.04 4.40 3.36
N GLY A 66 4.39 4.84 2.15
CA GLY A 66 5.61 5.61 1.90
C GLY A 66 5.60 6.95 2.66
N ALA A 67 4.47 7.66 2.62
CA ALA A 67 4.30 8.91 3.36
C ALA A 67 4.40 8.71 4.89
N ILE A 68 3.84 7.62 5.42
CA ILE A 68 3.94 7.28 6.85
C ILE A 68 5.38 6.89 7.22
N ALA A 69 6.01 6.00 6.45
CA ALA A 69 7.35 5.50 6.71
C ALA A 69 8.42 6.59 6.69
N HIS A 70 8.27 7.61 5.84
CA HIS A 70 9.19 8.76 5.80
C HIS A 70 8.77 9.91 6.73
N GLY A 71 7.47 10.09 6.96
CA GLY A 71 6.93 11.21 7.73
C GLY A 71 6.96 11.03 9.26
N TYR A 72 6.91 9.79 9.75
CA TYR A 72 6.84 9.51 11.20
C TYR A 72 8.21 9.51 11.92
N PRO A 73 9.29 8.89 11.39
CA PRO A 73 10.53 8.73 12.14
C PRO A 73 11.41 10.00 12.18
N ALA A 74 12.26 10.06 13.21
CA ALA A 74 13.31 11.06 13.33
C ALA A 74 14.28 10.96 12.19
N VAL A 75 14.87 12.09 11.75
CA VAL A 75 15.90 12.10 10.71
C VAL A 75 17.02 11.11 11.03
N ASN A 76 17.34 10.96 12.32
CA ASN A 76 18.36 10.04 12.81
C ASN A 76 17.98 8.55 12.71
N ASP A 77 16.69 8.21 12.76
CA ASP A 77 16.23 6.81 12.83
C ASP A 77 15.57 6.32 11.53
N ARG A 78 15.43 7.16 10.49
CA ARG A 78 14.70 6.81 9.26
C ARG A 78 15.17 5.50 8.62
N GLY A 79 16.48 5.22 8.70
CA GLY A 79 17.07 3.98 8.20
C GLY A 79 16.56 2.73 8.92
N ILE A 80 16.47 2.78 10.26
CA ILE A 80 16.01 1.64 11.07
C ILE A 80 14.52 1.37 10.82
N TYR A 81 13.68 2.41 10.81
CA TYR A 81 12.24 2.24 10.55
C TYR A 81 11.97 1.75 9.11
N THR A 82 12.74 2.21 8.13
CA THR A 82 12.68 1.71 6.75
C THR A 82 13.13 0.25 6.68
N GLY A 83 14.18 -0.12 7.40
CA GLY A 83 14.67 -1.50 7.53
C GLY A 83 13.62 -2.43 8.14
N ILE A 84 13.00 -2.05 9.26
CA ILE A 84 11.90 -2.82 9.88
C ILE A 84 10.74 -2.99 8.90
N TRP A 85 10.37 -1.93 8.18
CA TRP A 85 9.30 -2.01 7.18
C TRP A 85 9.64 -2.95 6.02
N LEU A 86 10.88 -2.93 5.52
CA LEU A 86 11.36 -3.86 4.49
C LEU A 86 11.33 -5.30 4.99
N VAL A 87 11.85 -5.57 6.19
CA VAL A 87 11.84 -6.91 6.78
C VAL A 87 10.42 -7.43 6.93
N LEU A 88 9.49 -6.63 7.45
CA LEU A 88 8.08 -7.02 7.56
C LEU A 88 7.45 -7.35 6.20
N ARG A 89 7.81 -6.59 5.15
CA ARG A 89 7.33 -6.86 3.79
C ARG A 89 7.82 -8.20 3.26
N GLU A 90 9.11 -8.48 3.39
CA GLU A 90 9.70 -9.73 2.88
C GLU A 90 9.27 -10.94 3.71
N LEU A 91 9.09 -10.79 5.03
CA LEU A 91 8.54 -11.86 5.87
C LEU A 91 7.13 -12.26 5.45
N GLY A 92 6.27 -11.29 5.06
CA GLY A 92 4.94 -11.59 4.54
C GLY A 92 4.98 -12.43 3.25
N GLN A 93 5.91 -12.10 2.34
CA GLN A 93 6.11 -12.88 1.12
C GLN A 93 6.64 -14.29 1.42
N LEU A 94 7.59 -14.40 2.35
CA LEU A 94 8.16 -15.66 2.79
C LEU A 94 7.07 -16.59 3.35
N ILE A 95 6.23 -16.10 4.27
CA ILE A 95 5.13 -16.88 4.85
C ILE A 95 4.14 -17.33 3.78
N GLY A 96 3.73 -16.43 2.88
CA GLY A 96 2.81 -16.77 1.78
C GLY A 96 3.37 -17.85 0.84
N ALA A 97 4.64 -17.74 0.47
CA ALA A 97 5.33 -18.73 -0.35
C ALA A 97 5.47 -20.08 0.37
N SER A 98 5.81 -20.08 1.68
CA SER A 98 5.91 -21.31 2.47
C SER A 98 4.57 -22.04 2.59
N ILE A 99 3.45 -21.33 2.79
CA ILE A 99 2.11 -21.92 2.82
C ILE A 99 1.75 -22.53 1.47
N GLN A 100 2.02 -21.81 0.39
CA GLN A 100 1.71 -22.27 -0.96
C GLN A 100 2.53 -23.52 -1.34
N LEU A 101 3.80 -23.55 -0.93
CA LEU A 101 4.68 -24.71 -1.09
C LEU A 101 4.18 -25.90 -0.26
N SER A 102 3.89 -25.71 1.03
CA SER A 102 3.42 -26.76 1.93
C SER A 102 2.15 -27.45 1.42
N LEU A 103 1.18 -26.67 0.96
CA LEU A 103 -0.11 -27.19 0.50
C LEU A 103 -0.08 -27.80 -0.90
N ASN A 104 0.88 -27.44 -1.74
CA ASN A 104 1.01 -27.98 -3.10
C ASN A 104 2.17 -28.97 -3.28
N HIS A 105 2.92 -29.28 -2.21
CA HIS A 105 4.10 -30.15 -2.27
C HIS A 105 3.82 -31.57 -2.79
N ARG A 106 2.58 -32.06 -2.68
CA ARG A 106 2.18 -33.43 -3.07
C ARG A 106 1.26 -33.54 -4.28
N SER A 107 0.81 -32.41 -4.85
CA SER A 107 -0.07 -32.43 -6.00
C SER A 107 0.74 -32.51 -7.29
N ALA A 108 0.76 -33.70 -7.91
CA ALA A 108 1.42 -33.95 -9.19
C ALA A 108 0.67 -33.33 -10.41
N GLN A 109 -0.26 -32.39 -10.20
CA GLN A 109 -0.93 -31.66 -11.27
C GLN A 109 -0.23 -30.32 -11.52
N THR A 110 0.63 -30.32 -12.54
CA THR A 110 1.33 -29.15 -13.06
C THR A 110 0.32 -28.03 -13.39
N GLY A 111 0.46 -26.87 -12.75
CA GLY A 111 -0.20 -25.63 -13.17
C GLY A 111 -1.51 -25.23 -12.48
N LYS A 112 -2.00 -25.99 -11.48
CA LYS A 112 -3.18 -25.58 -10.69
C LYS A 112 -2.90 -25.60 -9.19
N VAL A 113 -2.91 -24.42 -8.59
CA VAL A 113 -2.88 -24.25 -7.14
C VAL A 113 -4.16 -24.84 -6.55
N GLY A 114 -4.01 -25.75 -5.59
CA GLY A 114 -5.15 -26.40 -4.93
C GLY A 114 -6.14 -25.39 -4.37
N TYR A 115 -7.44 -25.66 -4.53
CA TYR A 115 -8.53 -24.83 -4.02
C TYR A 115 -8.37 -24.47 -2.52
N ASN A 116 -7.87 -25.41 -1.73
CA ASN A 116 -7.64 -25.22 -0.30
C ASN A 116 -6.56 -24.16 -0.01
N THR A 117 -5.55 -24.05 -0.88
CA THR A 117 -4.50 -23.02 -0.77
C THR A 117 -5.07 -21.61 -1.00
N TYR A 118 -5.97 -21.44 -1.98
CA TYR A 118 -6.64 -20.15 -2.20
C TYR A 118 -7.47 -19.75 -0.98
N LEU A 119 -8.27 -20.65 -0.41
CA LEU A 119 -9.06 -20.34 0.79
C LEU A 119 -8.20 -19.89 1.98
N VAL A 120 -7.09 -20.58 2.23
CA VAL A 120 -6.16 -20.23 3.33
C VAL A 120 -5.53 -18.86 3.09
N LEU A 121 -5.04 -18.58 1.89
CA LEU A 121 -4.39 -17.30 1.56
C LEU A 121 -5.38 -16.14 1.57
N ILE A 122 -6.61 -16.36 1.07
CA ILE A 122 -7.69 -15.38 1.10
C ILE A 122 -8.09 -15.09 2.55
N GLY A 123 -8.26 -16.11 3.39
CA GLY A 123 -8.58 -15.95 4.81
C GLY A 123 -7.52 -15.13 5.56
N LEU A 124 -6.23 -15.39 5.28
CA LEU A 124 -5.13 -14.62 5.86
C LEU A 124 -5.15 -13.15 5.39
N GLN A 125 -5.50 -12.90 4.13
CA GLN A 125 -5.62 -11.54 3.57
C GLN A 125 -6.73 -10.73 4.27
N TYR A 126 -7.87 -11.36 4.60
CA TYR A 126 -8.97 -10.71 5.30
C TYR A 126 -8.62 -10.28 6.72
N LEU A 127 -7.65 -10.93 7.39
CA LEU A 127 -7.12 -10.48 8.68
C LEU A 127 -6.38 -9.13 8.58
N GLY A 128 -5.93 -8.74 7.38
CA GLY A 128 -5.31 -7.43 7.14
C GLY A 128 -6.30 -6.26 7.22
N PHE A 129 -7.59 -6.48 6.94
CA PHE A 129 -8.62 -5.45 7.00
C PHE A 129 -8.92 -4.94 8.42
N PRO A 130 -9.20 -5.79 9.43
CA PRO A 130 -9.37 -5.33 10.81
C PRO A 130 -8.08 -4.73 11.36
N LEU A 131 -6.91 -5.21 10.93
CA LEU A 131 -5.62 -4.64 11.33
C LEU A 131 -5.42 -3.22 10.77
N ALA A 132 -5.92 -2.94 9.57
CA ALA A 132 -5.92 -1.60 8.99
C ALA A 132 -6.95 -0.66 9.66
N LEU A 133 -8.08 -1.20 10.13
CA LEU A 133 -9.06 -0.44 10.92
C LEU A 133 -8.54 -0.12 12.34
N LEU A 134 -7.73 -1.01 12.91
CA LEU A 134 -7.12 -0.84 14.23
C LEU A 134 -5.94 0.15 14.21
N ILE A 135 -5.43 0.51 13.02
CA ILE A 135 -4.36 1.49 12.90
C ILE A 135 -4.86 2.90 13.32
N SER A 136 -4.18 3.44 14.32
CA SER A 136 -4.50 4.75 14.90
C SER A 136 -4.21 5.88 13.89
N PRO A 137 -5.04 6.94 13.85
CA PRO A 137 -4.83 8.04 12.91
C PRO A 137 -3.45 8.70 13.09
N PRO A 138 -2.86 9.22 12.01
CA PRO A 138 -1.56 9.89 12.06
C PRO A 138 -1.46 11.00 13.10
N GLY A 139 -2.54 11.75 13.30
CA GLY A 139 -2.59 12.82 14.31
C GLY A 139 -2.61 12.36 15.77
N LYS A 140 -2.72 11.05 16.04
CA LYS A 140 -2.64 10.47 17.40
C LYS A 140 -1.36 9.68 17.63
N ALA A 141 -0.48 9.57 16.62
CA ALA A 141 0.82 8.95 16.80
C ALA A 141 1.73 9.96 17.51
N ILE A 142 1.95 9.73 18.80
CA ILE A 142 2.94 10.46 19.59
C ILE A 142 4.26 9.73 19.40
N ARG A 143 5.29 10.46 18.96
CA ARG A 143 6.63 9.90 18.79
C ARG A 143 7.20 9.53 20.15
N SER A 144 8.15 8.59 20.21
CA SER A 144 8.84 8.20 21.46
C SER A 144 9.50 9.39 22.18
N ASP A 145 9.68 10.50 21.46
CA ASP A 145 10.26 11.77 21.91
C ASP A 145 9.21 12.79 22.42
N GLY A 146 7.96 12.36 22.64
CA GLY A 146 6.84 13.20 23.11
C GLY A 146 6.31 14.23 22.11
N THR A 147 6.99 14.42 20.97
CA THR A 147 6.56 15.33 19.90
C THR A 147 5.42 14.72 19.09
N ARG A 148 4.39 15.52 18.81
CA ARG A 148 3.31 15.14 17.90
C ARG A 148 3.88 15.04 16.49
N VAL A 149 3.62 13.93 15.79
CA VAL A 149 3.99 13.80 14.37
C VAL A 149 3.34 14.96 13.61
N PRO A 150 4.11 15.92 13.05
CA PRO A 150 3.56 16.94 12.18
C PRO A 150 2.90 16.21 11.03
N ASP A 151 1.63 16.50 10.75
CA ASP A 151 0.88 15.85 9.68
C ASP A 151 1.71 15.88 8.39
N PRO A 152 2.28 14.74 7.94
CA PRO A 152 3.24 14.74 6.84
C PRO A 152 2.57 15.11 5.52
N MET A 153 1.23 15.16 5.47
CA MET A 153 0.49 15.71 4.35
C MET A 153 0.23 17.22 4.43
N LYS A 154 0.31 17.85 5.61
CA LYS A 154 0.29 19.32 5.68
C LYS A 154 1.64 19.96 5.40
N ALA A 155 2.71 19.18 5.36
CA ALA A 155 4.04 19.69 5.07
C ALA A 155 4.07 20.19 3.63
N LYS A 156 3.94 21.51 3.46
CA LYS A 156 4.74 22.46 2.67
C LYS A 156 5.36 22.04 1.32
N LEU A 157 5.63 20.77 1.04
CA LEU A 157 6.38 20.25 -0.10
C LEU A 157 5.76 20.61 -1.45
N VAL A 158 4.43 20.51 -1.62
CA VAL A 158 3.79 20.87 -2.91
C VAL A 158 3.72 22.40 -3.08
N THR A 159 3.46 23.13 -2.00
CA THR A 159 3.44 24.60 -2.02
C THR A 159 4.83 25.19 -2.21
N ASP A 160 5.87 24.56 -1.64
CA ASP A 160 7.28 24.94 -1.79
C ASP A 160 7.81 24.53 -3.16
N LEU A 161 7.45 23.36 -3.71
CA LEU A 161 7.79 22.97 -5.09
C LEU A 161 7.14 23.87 -6.14
N LEU A 162 5.87 24.26 -5.94
CA LEU A 162 5.20 25.22 -6.82
C LEU A 162 5.77 26.62 -6.67
N ARG A 163 6.18 27.03 -5.46
CA ARG A 163 6.84 28.31 -5.20
C ARG A 163 8.25 28.34 -5.80
N ASP A 164 9.01 27.26 -5.69
CA ASP A 164 10.34 27.12 -6.28
C ASP A 164 10.25 27.08 -7.81
N CYS A 165 9.27 26.38 -8.40
CA CYS A 165 9.02 26.46 -9.84
C CYS A 165 8.65 27.87 -10.27
N HIS A 166 7.76 28.53 -9.51
CA HIS A 166 7.38 29.92 -9.78
C HIS A 166 8.59 30.87 -9.69
N ASP A 167 9.45 30.72 -8.70
CA ASP A 167 10.66 31.54 -8.52
C ASP A 167 11.71 31.26 -9.60
N ILE A 168 11.87 30.00 -10.04
CA ILE A 168 12.77 29.64 -11.15
C ILE A 168 12.27 30.25 -12.46
N VAL A 169 10.97 30.16 -12.74
CA VAL A 169 10.36 30.77 -13.94
C VAL A 169 10.47 32.29 -13.90
N THR A 170 10.22 32.91 -12.74
CA THR A 170 10.34 34.37 -12.58
C THR A 170 11.80 34.83 -12.74
N ARG A 171 12.77 34.08 -12.22
CA ARG A 171 14.21 34.36 -12.41
C ARG A 171 14.68 34.17 -13.84
N LEU A 172 14.10 33.24 -14.59
CA LEU A 172 14.38 33.04 -16.01
C LEU A 172 13.75 34.13 -16.89
N ALA A 173 12.56 34.61 -16.53
CA ALA A 173 11.86 35.68 -17.25
C ALA A 173 12.53 37.07 -17.08
N ILE A 174 13.24 37.31 -15.97
CA ILE A 174 13.99 38.58 -15.73
C ILE A 174 15.37 38.56 -16.42
N ARG A 175 15.84 37.40 -16.90
CA ARG A 175 17.14 37.21 -17.54
C ARG A 175 17.10 37.23 -19.08
N GLN A 176 15.93 37.45 -19.68
CA GLN A 176 15.74 37.76 -21.11
C GLN A 176 15.33 39.21 -21.27
#